data_AF-A0A146L536-F1
#
_entry.id   AF-A0A146L536-F1
#
_cell.length_a   1.000
_cell.length_b   1.000
_cell.length_c   1.000
_cell.angle_alpha   90.00
_cell.angle_beta   90.00
_cell.angle_gamma   90.00
#
_symmetry.space_group_name_H-M   'P 1'
#
loop_
_entity.id
_entity.type
_entity.pdbx_description
1 polymer ?
#
loop_
_entity_poly.entity_id
_entity_poly.type
_entity_poly.pdbx_seq_one_letter_code
_entity_poly.pdbx_strand_id
1 'polypeptide(L)'
;TVPWLLANIAEKKRLLDELDRQNRTHTESGVSRKTIRLHLRHAQYLLKQKQKQPVLNEPSRQCGPPVSTVPSSNFSPMEGTSKQRWPKSDGFIPPRKNENYRFVP
;
A
#
# COMPACT_ATOMS: atom_id res chain seq x y z
N THR A 1 50.18 -15.50 23.79
CA THR A 1 48.98 -16.09 23.13
C THR A 1 47.70 -15.93 23.94
N VAL A 2 47.72 -15.93 25.28
CA VAL A 2 46.52 -15.72 26.13
C VAL A 2 45.78 -14.38 25.94
N PRO A 3 46.45 -13.22 25.76
CA PRO A 3 45.74 -11.94 25.60
C PRO A 3 44.86 -11.85 24.34
N TRP A 4 45.30 -12.46 23.24
CA TRP A 4 44.54 -12.49 21.98
C TRP A 4 43.26 -13.32 22.10
N LEU A 5 43.31 -14.44 22.83
CA LEU A 5 42.13 -15.26 23.10
C LEU A 5 41.09 -14.50 23.92
N LEU A 6 41.52 -13.76 24.94
CA LEU A 6 40.63 -12.93 25.77
C LEU A 6 39.99 -11.80 24.96
N ALA A 7 40.76 -11.13 24.09
CA ALA A 7 40.24 -10.11 23.18
C ALA A 7 39.17 -10.67 22.24
N ASN A 8 39.42 -11.85 21.64
CA ASN A 8 38.45 -12.53 20.78
C ASN A 8 37.15 -12.92 21.51
N ILE A 9 37.26 -13.39 22.76
CA ILE A 9 36.07 -13.72 23.56
C ILE A 9 35.25 -12.47 23.85
N ALA A 10 35.90 -11.36 24.21
CA ALA A 10 35.22 -10.09 24.44
C ALA A 10 34.52 -9.57 23.18
N GLU A 11 35.18 -9.66 22.03
CA GLU A 11 34.60 -9.26 20.75
C GLU A 11 33.38 -10.12 20.37
N LYS A 12 33.48 -11.46 20.51
CA LYS A 12 32.36 -12.36 20.25
C LYS A 12 31.16 -12.08 21.15
N LYS A 13 31.38 -11.82 22.44
CA LYS A 13 30.31 -11.41 23.36
C LYS A 13 29.65 -10.10 22.91
N ARG A 14 30.44 -9.08 22.56
CA ARG A 14 29.94 -7.80 22.05
C ARG A 14 29.07 -7.97 20.80
N LEU A 15 29.46 -8.84 19.87
CA LEU A 15 28.69 -9.11 18.65
C LEU A 15 27.36 -9.81 18.95
N LEU A 16 27.34 -10.75 19.90
CA LEU A 16 26.11 -11.41 20.33
C LEU A 16 25.15 -10.41 21.00
N ASP A 17 25.66 -9.56 21.88
CA ASP A 17 24.85 -8.53 22.54
C ASP A 17 24.22 -7.55 21.52
N GLU A 18 24.98 -7.18 20.49
CA GLU A 18 24.50 -6.31 19.41
C GLU A 18 23.45 -7.00 18.53
N LEU A 19 23.65 -8.28 18.22
CA LEU A 19 22.66 -9.08 17.50
C LEU A 19 21.34 -9.17 18.28
N ASP A 20 21.42 -9.46 19.58
CA ASP A 20 20.25 -9.51 20.46
C ASP A 20 19.53 -8.15 20.53
N ARG A 21 20.28 -7.06 20.61
CA ARG A 21 19.73 -5.70 20.58
C ARG A 21 18.98 -5.44 19.27
N GLN A 22 19.52 -5.87 18.13
CA GLN A 22 18.87 -5.71 16.83
C GLN A 22 17.62 -6.57 16.72
N ASN A 23 17.66 -7.83 17.14
CA ASN A 23 16.51 -8.74 17.14
C ASN A 23 15.33 -8.24 17.99
N ARG A 24 15.62 -7.55 19.10
CA ARG A 24 14.60 -6.91 19.95
C ARG A 24 13.97 -5.67 19.33
N THR A 25 14.65 -5.01 18.39
CA THR A 25 14.23 -3.70 17.86
C THR A 25 13.76 -3.75 16.41
N HIS A 26 14.20 -4.74 15.64
CA HIS A 26 13.88 -4.95 14.24
C HIS A 26 13.22 -6.32 14.03
N THR A 27 12.60 -6.49 12.87
CA THR A 27 12.14 -7.79 12.36
C THR A 27 13.24 -8.45 11.53
N GLU A 28 13.03 -9.72 11.18
CA GLU A 28 13.91 -10.46 10.25
C GLU A 28 14.07 -9.74 8.90
N SER A 29 13.04 -9.00 8.47
CA SER A 29 13.07 -8.15 7.27
C SER A 29 13.75 -6.79 7.46
N GLY A 30 14.34 -6.51 8.62
CA GLY A 30 15.02 -5.25 8.93
C GLY A 30 14.10 -4.07 9.26
N VAL A 31 12.79 -4.27 9.33
CA VAL A 31 11.84 -3.20 9.67
C VAL A 31 11.84 -2.98 11.18
N SER A 32 12.00 -1.72 11.61
CA SER A 32 11.90 -1.39 13.03
C SER A 32 10.51 -1.69 13.58
N ARG A 33 10.45 -2.37 14.72
CA ARG A 33 9.21 -2.62 15.47
C ARG A 33 8.49 -1.33 15.85
N LYS A 34 9.22 -0.20 16.01
CA LYS A 34 8.62 1.12 16.22
C LYS A 34 7.81 1.56 15.00
N THR A 35 8.37 1.38 13.80
CA THR A 35 7.70 1.70 12.53
C THR A 35 6.46 0.85 12.35
N ILE A 36 6.52 -0.46 12.62
CA ILE A 36 5.35 -1.34 12.56
C ILE A 36 4.25 -0.85 13.50
N ARG A 37 4.58 -0.53 14.76
CA ARG A 37 3.60 0.02 15.73
C ARG A 37 2.96 1.32 15.26
N LEU A 38 3.74 2.21 14.64
CA LEU A 38 3.22 3.46 14.09
C LEU A 38 2.20 3.20 12.97
N HIS A 39 2.54 2.32 12.03
CA HIS A 39 1.66 1.97 10.90
C HIS A 39 0.38 1.29 11.39
N LEU A 40 0.47 0.39 12.37
CA LEU A 40 -0.69 -0.24 12.98
C LEU A 40 -1.62 0.77 13.65
N ARG A 41 -1.08 1.73 14.40
CA ARG A 41 -1.88 2.81 15.01
C ARG A 41 -2.56 3.67 13.95
N HIS A 42 -1.85 4.01 12.89
CA HIS A 42 -2.40 4.80 11.79
C HIS A 42 -3.54 4.05 11.08
N ALA A 43 -3.35 2.76 10.76
CA ALA A 43 -4.39 1.93 10.16
C ALA A 43 -5.64 1.83 11.08
N GLN A 44 -5.44 1.62 12.38
CA GLN A 44 -6.53 1.61 13.36
C GLN A 44 -7.28 2.95 13.42
N TYR A 45 -6.56 4.08 13.34
CA TYR A 45 -7.17 5.39 13.29
C TYR A 45 -8.07 5.55 12.05
N LEU A 46 -7.55 5.20 10.87
CA LEU A 46 -8.32 5.29 9.62
C LEU A 46 -9.58 4.41 9.63
N LEU A 47 -9.48 3.19 10.16
CA LEU A 47 -10.64 2.29 10.31
C LEU A 47 -11.71 2.91 11.22
N LYS A 48 -11.32 3.52 12.34
CA LYS A 48 -12.24 4.23 13.23
C LYS A 48 -12.90 5.44 12.58
N GLN A 49 -12.18 6.17 11.72
CA GLN A 49 -12.75 7.30 10.97
C GLN A 49 -13.79 6.83 9.96
N LYS A 50 -13.51 5.73 9.25
CA LYS A 50 -14.46 5.14 8.29
C LYS A 50 -15.71 4.59 8.95
N GLN A 51 -15.60 4.00 10.14
CA GLN A 51 -16.75 3.52 10.90
C GLN A 51 -17.65 4.67 11.43
N LYS A 52 -17.07 5.86 11.64
CA LYS A 52 -17.79 7.05 12.11
C LYS A 52 -18.36 7.91 10.97
N GLN A 53 -17.99 7.65 9.71
CA GLN A 53 -18.69 8.28 8.61
C GLN A 53 -20.08 7.65 8.51
N PRO A 54 -21.17 8.42 8.67
CA PRO A 54 -22.48 7.92 8.29
C PRO A 54 -22.36 7.52 6.82
N VAL A 55 -22.73 6.27 6.52
CA VAL A 55 -22.98 5.87 5.14
C VAL A 55 -24.08 6.81 4.67
N LEU A 56 -23.70 7.85 3.93
CA LEU A 56 -24.64 8.66 3.20
C LEU A 56 -25.21 7.69 2.17
N ASN A 57 -26.30 7.04 2.55
CA ASN A 57 -27.09 6.19 1.66
C ASN A 57 -27.55 7.10 0.54
N GLU A 58 -26.77 7.18 -0.54
CA GLU A 58 -27.34 7.50 -1.82
C GLU A 58 -28.37 6.39 -2.09
N PRO A 59 -29.65 6.70 -2.35
CA PRO A 59 -30.55 5.69 -2.85
C PRO A 59 -30.03 5.28 -4.23
N SER A 60 -29.32 4.15 -4.27
CA SER A 60 -28.98 3.46 -5.51
C SER A 60 -30.27 3.31 -6.31
N ARG A 61 -30.43 4.12 -7.35
CA ARG A 61 -31.59 4.06 -8.23
C ARG A 61 -31.63 2.66 -8.85
N GLN A 62 -32.65 1.92 -8.45
CA GLN A 62 -33.28 0.78 -9.14
C GLN A 62 -32.32 -0.23 -9.79
N CYS A 63 -31.98 -1.28 -9.04
CA CYS A 63 -31.78 -2.61 -9.61
C CYS A 63 -33.16 -3.20 -9.99
N GLY A 64 -33.74 -2.72 -11.09
CA GLY A 64 -34.80 -3.42 -11.81
C GLY A 64 -34.19 -4.14 -13.00
N PRO A 65 -34.69 -5.33 -13.40
CA PRO A 65 -34.18 -6.00 -14.59
C PRO A 65 -34.42 -5.12 -15.83
N PRO A 66 -33.48 -5.06 -16.79
CA PRO A 66 -33.71 -4.33 -18.03
C PRO A 66 -34.88 -4.98 -18.78
N VAL A 67 -35.93 -4.20 -19.05
CA VAL A 67 -37.03 -4.62 -19.92
C VAL A 67 -36.46 -4.71 -21.34
N SER A 68 -36.23 -5.95 -21.78
CA SER A 68 -35.76 -6.29 -23.12
C SER A 68 -36.80 -5.86 -24.16
N THR A 69 -36.49 -4.79 -24.88
CA THR A 69 -37.19 -4.43 -26.12
C THR A 69 -36.25 -4.76 -27.26
N VAL A 70 -36.42 -5.95 -27.84
CA VAL A 70 -35.74 -6.36 -29.07
C VAL A 70 -36.38 -5.61 -30.24
N PRO A 71 -35.59 -5.14 -31.21
CA PRO A 71 -35.88 -5.56 -32.57
C PRO A 71 -34.67 -6.13 -33.31
N SER A 72 -35.00 -7.18 -34.04
CA SER A 72 -34.27 -7.95 -35.03
C SER A 72 -33.46 -7.14 -36.05
N SER A 73 -32.27 -7.63 -36.43
CA SER A 73 -31.87 -7.89 -37.85
C SER A 73 -30.35 -7.77 -38.12
N ASN A 74 -29.70 -8.94 -38.29
CA ASN A 74 -28.65 -9.31 -39.27
C ASN A 74 -27.48 -8.36 -39.61
N PHE A 75 -26.26 -8.70 -39.16
CA PHE A 75 -25.03 -8.64 -39.99
C PHE A 75 -23.89 -9.54 -39.43
N SER A 76 -23.17 -10.21 -40.33
CA SER A 76 -22.36 -11.45 -40.21
C SER A 76 -21.05 -11.44 -39.38
N PRO A 77 -20.50 -12.63 -39.00
CA PRO A 77 -19.31 -12.75 -38.16
C PRO A 77 -18.03 -12.68 -39.01
N MET A 78 -17.08 -11.83 -38.62
CA MET A 78 -15.71 -11.89 -39.14
C MET A 78 -14.75 -12.16 -37.98
N GLU A 79 -14.04 -13.29 -38.10
CA GLU A 79 -12.98 -13.71 -37.18
C GLU A 79 -11.94 -12.60 -37.00
N GLY A 80 -11.66 -12.27 -35.75
CA GLY A 80 -10.65 -11.29 -35.37
C GLY A 80 -10.05 -11.67 -34.04
N THR A 81 -9.09 -12.59 -34.06
CA THR A 81 -8.18 -12.83 -32.93
C THR A 81 -7.36 -11.57 -32.68
N SER A 82 -7.83 -10.71 -31.76
CA SER A 82 -7.07 -9.57 -31.28
C SER A 82 -6.99 -9.63 -29.78
N LYS A 83 -5.75 -9.70 -29.30
CA LYS A 83 -5.41 -9.99 -27.91
C LYS A 83 -6.04 -8.97 -26.97
N GLN A 84 -6.61 -9.48 -25.89
CA GLN A 84 -6.96 -8.71 -24.70
C GLN A 84 -5.70 -7.96 -24.23
N ARG A 85 -5.58 -6.70 -24.66
CA ARG A 85 -4.51 -5.80 -24.25
C ARG A 85 -4.94 -5.20 -22.91
N TRP A 86 -4.25 -5.55 -21.83
CA TRP A 86 -4.38 -4.85 -20.55
C TRP A 86 -4.36 -3.34 -20.79
N PRO A 87 -5.16 -2.52 -20.08
CA PRO A 87 -4.96 -1.09 -20.12
C PRO A 87 -3.51 -0.84 -19.69
N LYS A 88 -2.73 -0.29 -20.62
CA LYS A 88 -1.39 0.20 -20.32
C LYS A 88 -1.59 1.25 -19.24
N SER A 89 -0.82 1.16 -18.18
CA SER A 89 -0.79 2.15 -17.11
C SER A 89 -0.56 3.53 -17.72
N ASP A 90 -1.63 4.29 -17.89
CA ASP A 90 -1.52 5.67 -18.29
C ASP A 90 -0.85 6.44 -17.15
N GLY A 91 0.32 6.98 -17.51
CA GLY A 91 1.17 7.93 -16.80
C GLY A 91 0.78 8.26 -15.36
N PHE A 92 1.61 7.82 -14.43
CA PHE A 92 1.79 8.55 -13.18
C PHE A 92 2.19 9.99 -13.52
N ILE A 93 1.25 10.93 -13.38
CA ILE A 93 1.51 12.35 -13.43
C ILE A 93 1.93 12.76 -12.01
N PRO A 94 3.20 13.07 -11.73
CA PRO A 94 3.56 13.64 -10.44
C PRO A 94 2.89 15.01 -10.28
N PRO A 95 2.42 15.38 -9.08
CA PRO A 95 1.83 16.68 -8.85
C PRO A 95 2.88 17.76 -9.15
N ARG A 96 2.56 18.65 -10.09
CA ARG A 96 3.34 19.86 -10.35
C ARG A 96 3.39 20.66 -9.05
N LYS A 97 4.60 20.89 -8.51
CA LYS A 97 4.82 21.85 -7.44
C LYS A 97 4.33 23.21 -7.92
N ASN A 98 3.25 23.71 -7.34
CA ASN A 98 2.78 25.06 -7.57
C ASN A 98 3.54 25.97 -6.58
N GLU A 99 4.77 26.31 -6.94
CA GLU A 99 5.50 27.40 -6.28
C GLU A 99 4.95 28.70 -6.86
N ASN A 100 3.95 29.27 -6.21
CA ASN A 100 3.67 30.71 -6.12
C ASN A 100 2.32 30.88 -5.43
N TYR A 101 2.31 31.42 -4.22
CA TYR A 101 1.55 32.59 -3.77
C TYR A 101 2.08 32.88 -2.36
N ARG A 102 3.13 33.70 -2.29
CA ARG A 102 3.06 35.10 -1.83
C ARG A 102 2.46 35.21 -0.43
N PHE A 103 3.33 35.59 0.49
CA PHE A 103 3.01 36.28 1.72
C PHE A 103 1.91 37.34 1.53
N VAL A 104 1.26 37.62 2.66
CA VAL A 104 0.77 38.91 3.18
C VAL A 104 -0.74 38.87 3.49
N PRO A 105 -1.22 39.48 4.60
CA PRO A 105 -0.50 40.16 5.70
C PRO A 105 -0.49 39.39 7.02
#